data_AF-A0A9D1XF37-F1
#
_entry.id   AF-A0A9D1XF37-F1
#
_cell.length_a   1.000
_cell.length_b   1.000
_cell.length_c   1.000
_cell.angle_alpha   90.00
_cell.angle_beta   90.00
_cell.angle_gamma   90.00
#
_symmetry.space_group_name_H-M   'P 1'
#
loop_
_entity.id
_entity.type
_entity.pdbx_description
1 polymer ?
#
loop_
_entity_poly.entity_id
_entity_poly.type
_entity_poly.pdbx_seq_one_letter_code
_entity_poly.pdbx_strand_id
1 'polypeptide(L)'
;MPKMTVYHGGYQPVYHPEIRIGRNTKNFGPGFYCTVIREQAQRWARRYRTRIVSVYDVILDSSLKIKEFREMSEEWLDFIVACRSGRDHEYDVVIGAMANDQIYNYISDYIDGVITREQFWVLAKFKYPTHQINFCTEAALKCLEYRGYEEVKESE
;
A
#
# COMPACT_ATOMS: atom_id res chain seq x y z
N MET A 1 -16.81 5.44 11.72
CA MET A 1 -16.63 5.34 10.25
C MET A 1 -17.31 4.09 9.72
N PRO A 2 -17.63 3.98 8.41
CA PRO A 2 -18.23 2.77 7.86
C PRO A 2 -17.26 1.58 7.97
N LYS A 3 -17.83 0.39 8.17
CA LYS A 3 -17.10 -0.88 8.13
C LYS A 3 -16.72 -1.20 6.68
N MET A 4 -15.47 -1.57 6.44
CA MET A 4 -14.97 -1.99 5.12
C MET A 4 -14.22 -3.31 5.21
N THR A 5 -14.17 -4.06 4.11
CA THR A 5 -13.34 -5.27 4.02
C THR A 5 -12.06 -4.95 3.25
N VAL A 6 -10.93 -5.36 3.79
CA VAL A 6 -9.60 -5.16 3.19
C VAL A 6 -8.85 -6.48 3.06
N TYR A 7 -7.92 -6.52 2.11
CA TYR A 7 -7.23 -7.72 1.68
C TYR A 7 -5.71 -7.52 1.74
N HIS A 8 -5.00 -8.50 2.30
CA HIS A 8 -3.54 -8.59 2.30
C HIS A 8 -3.09 -9.80 1.49
N GLY A 9 -2.32 -9.58 0.42
CA GLY A 9 -1.76 -10.67 -0.40
C GLY A 9 -0.36 -11.07 0.05
N GLY A 10 -0.18 -12.34 0.39
CA GLY A 10 1.06 -12.90 0.91
C GLY A 10 1.21 -14.40 0.62
N TYR A 11 2.01 -15.08 1.44
CA TYR A 11 2.31 -16.51 1.30
C TYR A 11 1.76 -17.39 2.42
N GLN A 12 1.19 -16.78 3.45
CA GLN A 12 0.56 -17.46 4.58
C GLN A 12 -0.58 -16.61 5.12
N PRO A 13 -1.54 -17.19 5.85
CA PRO A 13 -2.52 -16.42 6.60
C PRO A 13 -1.81 -15.54 7.65
N VAL A 14 -2.23 -14.29 7.78
CA VAL A 14 -1.70 -13.36 8.77
C VAL A 14 -2.77 -13.09 9.83
N TYR A 15 -2.78 -13.91 10.88
CA TYR A 15 -3.77 -13.77 11.97
C TYR A 15 -3.56 -12.50 12.79
N HIS A 16 -2.29 -12.12 12.99
CA HIS A 16 -1.89 -10.94 13.75
C HIS A 16 -1.04 -10.07 12.82
N PRO A 17 -1.62 -9.01 12.24
CA PRO A 17 -0.86 -8.01 11.49
C PRO A 17 0.26 -7.41 12.33
N GLU A 18 1.40 -7.14 11.70
CA GLU A 18 2.58 -6.56 12.36
C GLU A 18 3.20 -5.51 11.43
N ILE A 19 3.75 -4.45 12.03
CA ILE A 19 4.54 -3.46 11.30
C ILE A 19 5.88 -4.08 10.94
N ARG A 20 6.17 -4.19 9.63
CA ARG A 20 7.44 -4.71 9.14
C ARG A 20 8.32 -3.58 8.64
N ILE A 21 9.50 -3.45 9.24
CA ILE A 21 10.57 -2.57 8.77
C ILE A 21 11.41 -3.36 7.76
N GLY A 22 11.12 -3.18 6.47
CA GLY A 22 11.89 -3.80 5.38
C GLY A 22 13.10 -2.95 4.97
N ARG A 23 14.12 -3.59 4.37
CA ARG A 23 15.25 -2.87 3.76
C ARG A 23 14.87 -2.04 2.53
N ASN A 24 13.80 -2.41 1.84
CA ASN A 24 13.29 -1.68 0.68
C ASN A 24 12.16 -0.76 1.15
N THR A 25 12.40 0.55 1.10
CA THR A 25 11.42 1.58 1.43
C THR A 25 10.21 1.47 0.51
N LYS A 26 9.06 1.08 1.09
CA LYS A 26 7.77 1.03 0.38
C LYS A 26 7.23 2.45 0.20
N ASN A 27 6.28 2.62 -0.73
CA ASN A 27 5.76 3.94 -1.11
C ASN A 27 5.22 4.74 0.08
N PHE A 28 4.63 4.08 1.08
CA PHE A 28 4.06 4.71 2.27
C PHE A 28 4.81 4.37 3.56
N GLY A 29 6.11 4.00 3.46
CA GLY A 29 6.94 3.69 4.63
C GLY A 29 6.71 2.30 5.25
N PRO A 30 7.24 2.03 6.44
CA PRO A 30 6.97 0.79 7.18
C PRO A 30 5.50 0.65 7.56
N GLY A 31 5.01 -0.59 7.65
CA GLY A 31 3.64 -0.85 8.10
C GLY A 31 3.05 -2.14 7.54
N PHE A 32 1.77 -2.37 7.85
CA PHE A 32 1.00 -3.47 7.33
C PHE A 32 0.13 -3.01 6.16
N TYR A 33 0.29 -3.67 5.02
CA TYR A 33 -0.26 -3.20 3.76
C TYR A 33 -1.47 -4.01 3.32
N CYS A 34 -2.58 -3.32 3.09
CA CYS A 34 -3.83 -3.90 2.58
C CYS A 34 -4.34 -3.12 1.36
N THR A 35 -5.39 -3.63 0.74
CA THR A 35 -6.19 -2.94 -0.28
C THR A 35 -7.66 -3.32 -0.17
N VAL A 36 -8.58 -2.46 -0.60
CA VAL A 36 -10.00 -2.81 -0.77
C VAL A 36 -10.26 -3.61 -2.04
N ILE A 37 -9.28 -3.71 -2.94
CA ILE A 37 -9.40 -4.38 -4.24
C ILE A 37 -8.89 -5.82 -4.12
N ARG A 38 -9.82 -6.78 -4.04
CA ARG A 38 -9.49 -8.21 -3.85
C ARG A 38 -8.56 -8.74 -4.95
N GLU A 39 -8.82 -8.41 -6.21
CA GLU A 39 -8.03 -8.85 -7.36
C GLU A 39 -6.58 -8.35 -7.29
N GLN A 40 -6.37 -7.17 -6.70
CA GLN A 40 -5.04 -6.63 -6.49
C GLN A 40 -4.30 -7.40 -5.40
N ALA A 41 -4.95 -7.73 -4.28
CA ALA A 41 -4.37 -8.60 -3.26
C ALA A 41 -4.03 -10.00 -3.82
N GLN A 42 -4.89 -10.54 -4.70
CA GLN A 42 -4.58 -11.80 -5.40
C GLN A 42 -3.34 -11.68 -6.29
N ARG A 43 -3.18 -10.57 -7.05
CA ARG A 43 -1.94 -10.31 -7.81
C ARG A 43 -0.73 -10.24 -6.90
N TRP A 44 -0.85 -9.64 -5.72
CA TRP A 44 0.25 -9.61 -4.75
C TRP A 44 0.63 -11.00 -4.27
N ALA A 45 -0.37 -11.84 -3.96
CA ALA A 45 -0.19 -13.22 -3.49
C ALA A 45 0.41 -14.12 -4.58
N ARG A 46 0.08 -13.91 -5.86
CA ARG A 46 0.60 -14.69 -7.00
C ARG A 46 2.13 -14.65 -7.16
N ARG A 47 2.81 -13.68 -6.54
CA ARG A 47 4.27 -13.59 -6.50
C ARG A 47 4.92 -14.66 -5.62
N TYR A 48 4.15 -15.34 -4.79
CA TYR A 48 4.61 -16.39 -3.89
C TYR A 48 4.21 -17.78 -4.38
N ARG A 49 4.93 -18.80 -3.90
CA ARG A 49 4.62 -20.21 -4.19
C ARG A 49 3.30 -20.63 -3.58
N THR A 50 3.16 -20.42 -2.28
CA THR A 50 1.86 -20.50 -1.59
C THR A 50 1.21 -19.13 -1.74
N ARG A 51 -0.03 -19.08 -2.22
CA ARG A 51 -0.67 -17.81 -2.61
C ARG A 51 -1.87 -17.57 -1.72
N ILE A 52 -1.68 -16.76 -0.69
CA ILE A 52 -2.71 -16.49 0.31
C ILE A 52 -3.16 -15.05 0.25
N VAL A 53 -4.47 -14.83 0.31
CA VAL A 53 -5.06 -13.53 0.59
C VAL A 53 -5.71 -13.58 1.98
N SER A 54 -5.17 -12.85 2.95
CA SER A 54 -5.81 -12.64 4.25
C SER A 54 -6.88 -11.56 4.14
N VAL A 55 -8.02 -11.78 4.79
CA VAL A 55 -9.20 -10.93 4.75
C VAL A 55 -9.44 -10.36 6.14
N TYR A 56 -9.67 -9.05 6.20
CA TYR A 56 -9.99 -8.34 7.43
C TYR A 56 -11.20 -7.47 7.24
N ASP A 57 -11.97 -7.33 8.30
CA ASP A 57 -12.91 -6.23 8.44
C ASP A 57 -12.23 -5.07 9.18
N VAL A 58 -12.52 -3.83 8.76
CA VAL A 58 -11.90 -2.62 9.30
C VAL A 58 -12.96 -1.60 9.64
N ILE A 59 -12.85 -1.03 10.84
CA ILE A 59 -13.53 0.20 11.24
C ILE A 59 -12.42 1.15 11.70
N LEU A 60 -12.15 2.18 10.90
CA LEU A 60 -11.15 3.18 11.27
C LEU A 60 -11.66 4.04 12.43
N ASP A 61 -10.81 4.18 13.44
CA ASP A 61 -11.03 5.06 14.58
C ASP A 61 -10.80 6.52 14.17
N SER A 62 -11.72 7.41 14.56
CA SER A 62 -11.64 8.84 14.27
C SER A 62 -10.50 9.57 15.00
N SER A 63 -9.89 8.96 16.01
CA SER A 63 -8.73 9.49 16.73
C SER A 63 -7.40 9.30 15.98
N LEU A 64 -7.36 8.42 14.97
CA LEU A 64 -6.15 8.15 14.18
C LEU A 64 -5.84 9.30 13.23
N LYS A 65 -4.55 9.60 13.06
CA LYS A 65 -4.05 10.52 12.03
C LYS A 65 -4.04 9.80 10.68
N ILE A 66 -5.06 10.08 9.86
CA ILE A 66 -5.24 9.45 8.54
C ILE A 66 -4.83 10.42 7.44
N LYS A 67 -3.90 10.00 6.58
CA LYS A 67 -3.55 10.71 5.34
C LYS A 67 -4.13 9.97 4.15
N GLU A 68 -5.05 10.61 3.44
CA GLU A 68 -5.66 10.04 2.22
C GLU A 68 -5.28 10.87 0.99
N PHE A 69 -4.67 10.19 0.00
CA PHE A 69 -4.41 10.73 -1.33
C PHE A 69 -5.45 10.16 -2.31
N ARG A 70 -6.44 10.97 -2.68
CA ARG A 70 -7.52 10.57 -3.61
C ARG A 70 -7.01 10.33 -5.03
N GLU A 71 -5.94 11.01 -5.40
CA GLU A 71 -5.31 10.94 -6.71
C GLU A 71 -3.80 11.09 -6.58
N MET A 72 -3.08 10.78 -7.66
CA MET A 72 -1.67 11.11 -7.76
C MET A 72 -1.55 12.63 -7.95
N SER A 73 -1.11 13.32 -6.91
CA SER A 73 -0.86 14.76 -6.88
C SER A 73 0.62 15.06 -6.61
N GLU A 74 1.02 16.33 -6.72
CA GLU A 74 2.34 16.78 -6.28
C GLU A 74 2.63 16.37 -4.83
N GLU A 75 1.65 16.54 -3.94
CA GLU A 75 1.76 16.15 -2.54
C GLU A 75 1.98 14.64 -2.37
N TRP A 76 1.28 13.83 -3.17
CA TRP A 76 1.47 12.37 -3.17
C TRP A 76 2.88 12.00 -3.63
N LEU A 77 3.40 12.65 -4.67
CA LEU A 77 4.75 12.40 -5.19
C LEU A 77 5.80 12.78 -4.14
N ASP A 78 5.67 13.96 -3.54
CA ASP A 78 6.57 14.43 -2.49
C ASP A 78 6.57 13.50 -1.27
N PHE A 79 5.39 13.01 -0.88
CA PHE A 79 5.25 12.07 0.23
C PHE A 79 5.93 10.74 -0.05
N ILE A 80 5.73 10.17 -1.24
CA ILE A 80 6.37 8.90 -1.61
C ILE A 80 7.87 9.04 -1.71
N VAL A 81 8.35 10.12 -2.33
CA VAL A 81 9.78 10.42 -2.42
C VAL A 81 10.37 10.54 -1.02
N ALA A 82 9.70 11.24 -0.10
CA ALA A 82 10.12 11.32 1.29
C ALA A 82 10.23 9.95 1.96
N CYS A 83 9.20 9.11 1.87
CA CYS A 83 9.21 7.75 2.42
C CYS A 83 10.35 6.90 1.83
N ARG A 84 10.60 7.04 0.52
CA ARG A 84 11.64 6.29 -0.20
C ARG A 84 13.06 6.78 0.11
N SER A 85 13.21 8.05 0.47
CA SER A 85 14.45 8.59 1.01
C SER A 85 14.65 8.28 2.50
N GLY A 86 13.79 7.45 3.11
CA GLY A 86 13.89 7.05 4.51
C GLY A 86 13.42 8.10 5.51
N ARG A 87 12.65 9.10 5.07
CA ARG A 87 12.01 10.06 5.99
C ARG A 87 10.74 9.44 6.58
N ASP A 88 10.67 9.47 7.91
CA ASP A 88 9.47 9.05 8.64
C ASP A 88 8.34 10.07 8.52
N HIS A 89 7.13 9.62 8.82
CA HIS A 89 5.93 10.46 8.91
C HIS A 89 5.12 10.12 10.17
N GLU A 90 4.23 11.03 10.56
CA GLU A 90 3.46 10.90 11.81
C GLU A 90 2.07 10.25 11.64
N TYR A 91 1.70 9.85 10.42
CA TYR A 91 0.38 9.28 10.14
C TYR A 91 0.26 7.83 10.62
N ASP A 92 -0.87 7.51 11.24
CA ASP A 92 -1.25 6.17 11.67
C ASP A 92 -1.70 5.31 10.50
N VAL A 93 -2.41 5.92 9.55
CA VAL A 93 -2.90 5.26 8.33
C VAL A 93 -2.63 6.15 7.13
N VAL A 94 -2.06 5.55 6.07
CA VAL A 94 -1.90 6.21 4.78
C VAL A 94 -2.69 5.46 3.72
N ILE A 95 -3.58 6.15 3.03
CA ILE A 95 -4.44 5.61 1.98
C ILE A 95 -4.12 6.32 0.68
N GLY A 96 -3.98 5.58 -0.42
CA GLY A 96 -3.91 6.23 -1.72
C GLY A 96 -3.50 5.33 -2.86
N ALA A 97 -3.15 5.99 -3.96
CA ALA A 97 -2.61 5.37 -5.16
C ALA A 97 -1.32 4.57 -4.86
N MET A 98 -1.35 3.26 -5.13
CA MET A 98 -0.15 2.42 -5.21
C MET A 98 0.54 2.68 -6.54
N ALA A 99 1.84 3.02 -6.48
CA ALA A 99 2.71 2.93 -7.63
C ALA A 99 2.83 1.46 -8.08
N ASN A 100 2.28 1.15 -9.25
CA ASN A 100 2.57 -0.12 -9.94
C ASN A 100 4.04 -0.15 -10.41
N ASP A 101 4.50 -1.27 -10.98
CA ASP A 101 5.91 -1.42 -11.37
C ASP A 101 6.40 -0.30 -12.31
N GLN A 102 5.55 0.22 -13.19
CA GLN A 102 5.92 1.33 -14.09
C GLN A 102 6.04 2.66 -13.34
N ILE A 103 5.06 3.04 -12.52
CA ILE A 103 5.14 4.26 -11.71
C ILE A 103 6.29 4.16 -10.70
N TYR A 104 6.56 2.98 -10.17
CA TYR A 104 7.69 2.72 -9.29
C TYR A 104 9.03 3.02 -9.97
N ASN A 105 9.19 2.60 -11.23
CA ASN A 105 10.38 2.91 -12.01
C ASN A 105 10.51 4.41 -12.24
N TYR A 106 9.43 5.10 -12.63
CA TYR A 106 9.46 6.55 -12.82
C TYR A 106 9.78 7.32 -11.54
N ILE A 107 9.28 6.88 -10.38
CA ILE A 107 9.66 7.46 -9.08
C ILE A 107 11.15 7.27 -8.83
N SER A 108 11.69 6.08 -9.14
CA SER A 108 13.12 5.79 -8.92
C SER A 108 13.99 6.62 -9.87
N ASP A 109 13.63 6.70 -11.16
CA ASP A 109 14.29 7.55 -12.15
C ASP A 109 14.25 9.04 -11.75
N TYR A 110 13.15 9.51 -11.15
CA TYR A 110 13.04 10.87 -10.64
C TYR A 110 13.96 11.10 -9.42
N ILE A 111 13.98 10.17 -8.46
CA ILE A 111 14.85 10.25 -7.27
C ILE A 111 16.33 10.24 -7.68
N ASP A 112 16.69 9.44 -8.69
CA ASP A 112 18.05 9.31 -9.21
C ASP A 112 18.44 10.48 -10.15
N GLY A 113 17.51 11.40 -10.43
CA GLY A 113 17.74 12.58 -11.28
C GLY A 113 17.78 12.27 -12.78
N VAL A 114 17.35 11.07 -13.20
CA VAL A 114 17.29 10.63 -14.60
C VAL A 114 16.16 11.36 -15.35
N ILE A 115 15.03 11.59 -14.68
CA ILE A 115 13.91 12.37 -15.21
C ILE A 115 13.59 13.55 -14.31
N THR A 116 13.10 14.63 -14.92
CA THR A 116 12.56 15.80 -14.23
C THR A 116 11.17 15.51 -13.65
N ARG A 117 10.71 16.37 -12.73
CA ARG A 117 9.37 16.30 -12.16
C ARG A 117 8.30 16.47 -13.24
N GLU A 118 8.52 17.34 -14.21
CA GLU A 118 7.63 17.55 -15.35
C GLU A 118 7.54 16.29 -16.23
N GLN A 119 8.68 15.64 -16.51
CA GLN A 119 8.72 14.39 -17.26
C GLN A 119 8.01 13.25 -16.51
N PHE A 120 8.16 13.17 -15.19
CA PHE A 120 7.43 12.20 -14.37
C PHE A 120 5.92 12.31 -14.61
N TRP A 121 5.35 13.52 -14.55
CA TRP A 121 3.92 13.72 -14.74
C TRP A 121 3.45 13.44 -16.16
N VAL A 122 4.26 13.76 -17.17
CA VAL A 122 3.96 13.38 -18.56
C VAL A 122 3.86 11.86 -18.70
N LEU A 123 4.77 11.11 -18.09
CA LEU A 123 4.80 9.65 -18.12
C LEU A 123 3.68 9.01 -17.28
N ALA A 124 3.33 9.64 -16.16
CA ALA A 124 2.30 9.16 -15.23
C ALA A 124 0.86 9.45 -15.70
N LYS A 125 0.64 10.47 -16.56
CA LYS A 125 -0.67 10.98 -16.98
C LYS A 125 -1.68 9.91 -17.45
N PHE A 126 -1.19 8.84 -18.06
CA PHE A 126 -2.04 7.77 -18.62
C PHE A 126 -2.03 6.49 -17.79
N LYS A 127 -1.54 6.55 -16.55
CA LYS A 127 -1.47 5.42 -15.64
C LYS A 127 -2.59 5.52 -14.63
N TYR A 128 -3.30 4.42 -14.46
CA TYR A 128 -4.33 4.26 -13.44
C TYR A 128 -3.70 3.51 -12.27
N PRO A 129 -3.28 4.22 -11.21
CA PRO A 129 -2.71 3.57 -10.04
C PRO A 129 -3.78 2.70 -9.38
N THR A 130 -3.29 1.68 -8.67
CA THR A 130 -4.16 0.81 -7.88
C THR A 130 -4.32 1.38 -6.47
N HIS A 131 -5.09 0.76 -5.58
CA HIS A 131 -5.36 1.32 -4.25
C HIS A 131 -4.52 0.62 -3.18
N GLN A 132 -4.04 1.34 -2.17
CA GLN A 132 -3.33 0.76 -1.04
C GLN A 132 -3.64 1.51 0.25
N ILE A 133 -3.73 0.75 1.35
CA ILE A 133 -3.81 1.22 2.73
C ILE A 133 -2.57 0.71 3.45
N ASN A 134 -1.83 1.60 4.09
CA ASN A 134 -0.76 1.27 5.01
C ASN A 134 -1.19 1.57 6.45
N PHE A 135 -1.16 0.56 7.31
CA PHE A 135 -1.35 0.70 8.75
C PHE A 135 0.02 0.80 9.42
N CYS A 136 0.34 1.99 9.93
CA CYS A 136 1.70 2.39 10.27
C CYS A 136 2.00 2.30 11.78
N THR A 137 0.95 2.19 12.61
CA THR A 137 1.06 2.15 14.08
C THR A 137 0.25 1.01 14.68
N GLU A 138 0.62 0.59 15.90
CA GLU A 138 -0.12 -0.43 16.65
C GLU A 138 -1.59 -0.05 16.90
N ALA A 139 -1.86 1.25 17.08
CA ALA A 139 -3.23 1.76 17.20
C ALA A 139 -4.02 1.53 15.91
N ALA A 140 -3.40 1.75 14.75
CA ALA A 140 -4.01 1.47 13.45
C ALA A 140 -4.23 -0.04 13.22
N LEU A 141 -3.29 -0.90 13.64
CA LEU A 141 -3.44 -2.35 13.49
C LEU A 141 -4.62 -2.91 14.30
N LYS A 142 -4.96 -2.31 15.44
CA LYS A 142 -6.13 -2.70 16.25
C LYS A 142 -7.47 -2.47 15.55
N CYS A 143 -7.50 -1.67 14.47
CA CYS A 143 -8.67 -1.51 13.64
C CYS A 143 -8.93 -2.71 12.70
N LEU A 144 -7.98 -3.64 12.57
CA LEU A 144 -8.10 -4.84 11.72
C LEU A 144 -8.67 -6.01 12.52
N GLU A 145 -9.85 -6.47 12.13
CA GLU A 145 -10.46 -7.70 12.64
C GLU A 145 -10.24 -8.83 11.63
N TYR A 146 -9.47 -9.85 11.99
CA TYR A 146 -9.19 -10.97 11.09
C TYR A 146 -10.46 -11.79 10.83
N ARG A 147 -10.79 -11.95 9.54
CA ARG A 147 -11.98 -12.66 9.09
C ARG A 147 -11.66 -14.06 8.56
N GLY A 148 -10.51 -14.24 7.95
CA GLY A 148 -10.12 -15.49 7.32
C GLY A 148 -9.07 -15.30 6.23
N TYR A 149 -8.90 -16.34 5.42
CA TYR A 149 -8.01 -16.29 4.26
C TYR A 149 -8.56 -17.08 3.07
N GLU A 150 -8.03 -16.77 1.90
CA GLU A 150 -8.34 -17.42 0.65
C GLU A 150 -7.05 -17.92 -0.01
N GLU A 151 -7.09 -19.12 -0.60
CA GLU A 151 -6.03 -19.61 -1.46
C GLU A 151 -6.27 -19.16 -2.91
N VAL A 152 -5.28 -18.54 -3.53
CA VAL A 152 -5.34 -18.12 -4.93
C VAL A 152 -4.89 -19.29 -5.80
N LYS A 153 -5.86 -19.94 -6.44
CA LYS A 153 -5.58 -20.99 -7.44
C LYS A 153 -4.95 -20.38 -8.69
N GLU A 154 -4.13 -21.19 -9.37
CA GLU A 154 -3.81 -20.91 -10.77
C GLU A 154 -5.11 -21.00 -11.58
N SER A 155 -5.40 -19.98 -12.36
CA SER A 155 -6.37 -20.11 -13.45
C SER A 155 -5.73 -20.99 -14.50
N GLU A 156 -6.36 -22.13 -14.83
CA GLU A 156 -6.01 -22.97 -15.97
C GLU A 156 -5.95 -22.18 -17.29
#